data_AF-A0A931KH42-F1
#
_entry.id   AF-A0A931KH42-F1
#
_cell.length_a   1.000
_cell.length_b   1.000
_cell.length_c   1.000
_cell.angle_alpha   90.00
_cell.angle_beta   90.00
_cell.angle_gamma   90.00
#
_symmetry.space_group_name_H-M   'P 1'
#
loop_
_entity.id
_entity.type
_entity.pdbx_description
1 polymer ?
#
loop_
_entity_poly.entity_id
_entity_poly.type
_entity_poly.pdbx_seq_one_letter_code
_entity_poly.pdbx_strand_id
1 'polypeptide(L)'
;MITSGTLAKSGKAYRLVYAQIPDTPVLAALHEYVIASLPAEEKTFMLPKPESFFEYHLQQGAGNAVISAYIEERLVAKSIILHPHESYAYRPLEGTPLPPQGLSSVSVMQGTSVHPEYRGNGLMQIMVKAWQKHAADHNRDYLIAEIETRNVYSLKNFLDEGLSIVSAGYDPLDNAPVSIGYKKRSKFAVATHLNIPTSDEIWCDVQDVERIQQLVAAGYKGISCDIKAGQVKYVKPADI
;
A
#
# COMPACT_ATOMS: atom_id res chain seq x y z
N MET A 1 -17.38 0.68 13.11
CA MET A 1 -16.50 1.87 12.89
C MET A 1 -15.08 1.47 13.27
N ILE A 2 -14.07 1.85 12.49
CA ILE A 2 -12.65 1.52 12.72
C ILE A 2 -11.98 2.62 13.55
N THR A 3 -12.11 3.87 13.10
CA THR A 3 -11.61 5.06 13.79
C THR A 3 -12.28 6.31 13.22
N SER A 4 -12.12 7.46 13.87
CA SER A 4 -12.54 8.77 13.39
C SER A 4 -11.49 9.81 13.77
N GLY A 5 -11.55 10.98 13.14
CA GLY A 5 -10.63 12.07 13.42
C GLY A 5 -10.91 13.27 12.54
N THR A 6 -9.91 14.13 12.42
CA THR A 6 -10.00 15.36 11.64
C THR A 6 -8.87 15.42 10.61
N LEU A 7 -9.19 15.82 9.39
CA LEU A 7 -8.19 15.98 8.33
C LEU A 7 -7.23 17.14 8.64
N ALA A 8 -5.93 16.86 8.54
CA ALA A 8 -4.88 17.77 8.99
C ALA A 8 -4.89 19.15 8.31
N LYS A 9 -5.28 19.24 7.03
CA LYS A 9 -5.30 20.50 6.28
C LYS A 9 -6.67 21.17 6.28
N SER A 10 -7.73 20.41 6.01
CA SER A 10 -9.07 20.96 5.83
C SER A 10 -9.88 21.10 7.12
N GLY A 11 -9.47 20.47 8.23
CA GLY A 11 -10.24 20.49 9.47
C GLY A 11 -11.55 19.71 9.42
N LYS A 12 -11.85 19.01 8.31
CA LYS A 12 -13.07 18.21 8.17
C LYS A 12 -12.99 16.93 8.98
N ALA A 13 -14.08 16.57 9.65
CA ALA A 13 -14.19 15.30 10.36
C ALA A 13 -14.27 14.14 9.35
N TYR A 14 -13.55 13.05 9.64
CA TYR A 14 -13.64 11.81 8.87
C TYR A 14 -13.99 10.64 9.79
N ARG A 15 -14.60 9.60 9.20
CA ARG A 15 -14.78 8.28 9.82
C ARG A 15 -14.25 7.20 8.90
N LEU A 16 -13.54 6.22 9.45
CA LEU A 16 -13.19 4.99 8.76
C LEU A 16 -14.13 3.86 9.18
N VAL A 17 -14.63 3.12 8.21
CA VAL A 17 -15.51 1.95 8.40
C VAL A 17 -15.06 0.80 7.50
N TYR A 18 -15.43 -0.42 7.84
CA TYR A 18 -15.33 -1.54 6.91
C TYR A 18 -16.54 -1.51 5.98
N ALA A 19 -16.29 -1.50 4.67
CA ALA A 19 -17.36 -1.60 3.69
C ALA A 19 -18.06 -2.95 3.80
N GLN A 20 -19.34 -2.96 3.47
CA GLN A 20 -20.18 -4.14 3.36
C GLN A 20 -20.52 -4.39 1.88
N ILE A 21 -21.07 -5.58 1.58
CA ILE A 21 -21.48 -5.92 0.21
C ILE A 21 -22.42 -4.86 -0.41
N PRO A 22 -23.41 -4.28 0.30
CA PRO A 22 -24.22 -3.20 -0.26
C PRO A 22 -23.47 -1.92 -0.65
N ASP A 23 -22.22 -1.74 -0.19
CA ASP A 23 -21.39 -0.58 -0.54
C ASP A 23 -20.67 -0.76 -1.90
N THR A 24 -20.67 -1.96 -2.49
CA THR A 24 -19.88 -2.27 -3.71
C THR A 24 -20.15 -1.33 -4.89
N PRO A 25 -21.38 -0.84 -5.16
CA PRO A 25 -21.60 0.15 -6.21
C PRO A 25 -20.83 1.45 -5.97
N VAL A 26 -20.86 1.98 -4.74
CA VAL A 26 -20.19 3.25 -4.41
C VAL A 26 -18.67 3.08 -4.37
N LEU A 27 -18.17 1.90 -4.00
CA LEU A 27 -16.73 1.59 -4.06
C LEU A 27 -16.22 1.57 -5.50
N ALA A 28 -16.96 0.95 -6.41
CA ALA A 28 -16.64 0.90 -7.83
C ALA A 28 -16.70 2.29 -8.46
N ALA A 29 -17.77 3.05 -8.20
CA ALA A 29 -17.94 4.42 -8.69
C ALA A 29 -16.80 5.34 -8.23
N LEU A 30 -16.39 5.28 -6.95
CA LEU A 30 -15.23 6.06 -6.50
C LEU A 30 -13.94 5.63 -7.21
N HIS A 31 -13.73 4.34 -7.41
CA HIS A 31 -12.53 3.82 -8.06
C HIS A 31 -12.42 4.29 -9.51
N GLU A 32 -13.52 4.14 -10.27
CA GLU A 32 -13.63 4.61 -11.64
C GLU A 32 -13.44 6.12 -11.74
N TYR A 33 -14.10 6.90 -10.87
CA TYR A 33 -13.95 8.35 -10.84
C TYR A 33 -12.49 8.77 -10.58
N VAL A 34 -11.81 8.09 -9.66
CA VAL A 34 -10.40 8.35 -9.37
C VAL A 34 -9.53 8.08 -10.60
N ILE A 35 -9.71 6.95 -11.29
CA ILE A 35 -8.96 6.61 -12.51
C ILE A 35 -9.24 7.64 -13.61
N ALA A 36 -10.52 8.00 -13.83
CA ALA A 36 -10.92 8.97 -14.85
C ALA A 36 -10.30 10.35 -14.61
N SER A 37 -10.09 10.72 -13.34
CA SER A 37 -9.52 11.99 -12.91
C SER A 37 -7.98 12.03 -12.94
N LEU A 38 -7.30 10.90 -13.19
CA LEU A 38 -5.84 10.88 -13.31
C LEU A 38 -5.38 11.45 -14.66
N PRO A 39 -4.22 12.13 -14.71
CA PRO A 39 -3.51 12.41 -15.96
C PRO A 39 -3.31 11.14 -16.80
N ALA A 40 -3.24 11.28 -18.12
CA ALA A 40 -3.23 10.14 -19.04
C ALA A 40 -2.08 9.16 -18.74
N GLU A 41 -0.90 9.68 -18.42
CA GLU A 41 0.29 8.96 -18.04
C GLU A 41 0.15 8.18 -16.72
N GLU A 42 -0.69 8.67 -15.79
CA GLU A 42 -0.92 8.07 -14.48
C GLU A 42 -2.08 7.06 -14.46
N LYS A 43 -2.93 7.03 -15.49
CA LYS A 43 -4.06 6.07 -15.55
C LYS A 43 -3.61 4.62 -15.48
N THR A 44 -2.41 4.33 -15.99
CA THR A 44 -1.80 2.99 -15.91
C THR A 44 -1.42 2.58 -14.49
N PHE A 45 -1.40 3.50 -13.52
CA PHE A 45 -1.09 3.16 -12.12
C PHE A 45 -2.21 2.38 -11.43
N MET A 46 -3.40 2.35 -12.01
CA MET A 46 -4.58 1.78 -11.38
C MET A 46 -5.40 1.01 -12.40
N LEU A 47 -5.39 -0.31 -12.30
CA LEU A 47 -6.28 -1.16 -13.10
C LEU A 47 -7.74 -0.98 -12.68
N PRO A 48 -8.68 -0.85 -13.64
CA PRO A 48 -10.11 -0.79 -13.39
C PRO A 48 -10.60 -1.99 -12.56
N LYS A 49 -11.55 -1.74 -11.67
CA LYS A 49 -12.18 -2.76 -10.82
C LYS A 49 -13.70 -2.56 -10.87
N PRO A 50 -14.45 -3.47 -11.52
CA PRO A 50 -15.91 -3.38 -11.55
C PRO A 50 -16.49 -3.70 -10.17
N GLU A 51 -17.79 -3.46 -10.00
CA GLU A 51 -18.53 -3.80 -8.78
C GLU A 51 -18.33 -5.26 -8.34
N SER A 52 -18.39 -6.19 -9.30
CA SER A 52 -18.22 -7.63 -9.06
C SER A 52 -16.86 -8.00 -8.45
N PHE A 53 -15.82 -7.20 -8.68
CA PHE A 53 -14.53 -7.39 -8.00
C PHE A 53 -14.68 -7.16 -6.49
N PHE A 54 -15.37 -6.09 -6.07
CA PHE A 54 -15.53 -5.76 -4.66
C PHE A 54 -16.48 -6.72 -3.96
N GLU A 55 -17.56 -7.13 -4.63
CA GLU A 55 -18.46 -8.17 -4.13
C GLU A 55 -17.71 -9.46 -3.86
N TYR A 56 -17.00 -9.96 -4.88
CA TYR A 56 -16.22 -11.19 -4.76
C TYR A 56 -15.19 -11.08 -3.64
N HIS A 57 -14.46 -9.95 -3.57
CA HIS A 57 -13.44 -9.70 -2.54
C HIS A 57 -14.00 -9.77 -1.12
N LEU A 58 -15.15 -9.13 -0.88
CA LEU A 58 -15.81 -9.10 0.43
C LEU A 58 -16.43 -10.46 0.80
N GLN A 59 -16.85 -11.26 -0.19
CA GLN A 59 -17.41 -12.59 0.02
C GLN A 59 -16.36 -13.66 0.40
N GLN A 60 -15.09 -13.49 0.02
CA GLN A 60 -14.05 -14.48 0.31
C GLN A 60 -13.79 -14.71 1.81
N GLY A 61 -14.14 -13.75 2.68
CA GLY A 61 -13.88 -13.86 4.12
C GLY A 61 -12.38 -13.83 4.46
N ALA A 62 -11.94 -14.63 5.44
CA ALA A 62 -10.54 -14.73 5.90
C ALA A 62 -9.88 -13.42 6.42
N GLY A 63 -10.71 -12.40 6.69
CA GLY A 63 -10.25 -11.05 7.03
C GLY A 63 -9.98 -10.18 5.79
N ASN A 64 -10.39 -10.57 4.59
CA ASN A 64 -10.48 -9.63 3.48
C ASN A 64 -11.41 -8.48 3.86
N ALA A 65 -11.00 -7.27 3.50
CA ALA A 65 -11.77 -6.09 3.81
C ALA A 65 -11.58 -5.00 2.75
N VAL A 66 -12.55 -4.10 2.68
CA VAL A 66 -12.33 -2.77 2.11
C VAL A 66 -12.50 -1.77 3.24
N ILE A 67 -11.43 -1.05 3.56
CA ILE A 67 -11.49 0.07 4.50
C ILE A 67 -12.00 1.27 3.70
N SER A 68 -13.00 1.97 4.21
CA SER A 68 -13.66 3.10 3.56
C SER A 68 -13.63 4.33 4.45
N ALA A 69 -13.21 5.47 3.89
CA ALA A 69 -13.19 6.76 4.54
C ALA A 69 -14.37 7.61 4.08
N TYR A 70 -15.16 8.09 5.05
CA TYR A 70 -16.27 9.00 4.82
C TYR A 70 -15.99 10.36 5.45
N ILE A 71 -16.41 11.40 4.76
CA ILE A 71 -16.55 12.76 5.29
C ILE A 71 -18.01 13.12 5.09
N GLU A 72 -18.68 13.44 6.20
CA GLU A 72 -20.14 13.43 6.26
C GLU A 72 -20.65 12.07 5.76
N GLU A 73 -21.54 12.05 4.76
CA GLU A 73 -22.06 10.82 4.14
C GLU A 73 -21.43 10.47 2.79
N ARG A 74 -20.36 11.17 2.40
CA ARG A 74 -19.67 10.92 1.13
C ARG A 74 -18.46 10.00 1.34
N LEU A 75 -18.40 8.91 0.56
CA LEU A 75 -17.20 8.09 0.44
C LEU A 75 -16.12 8.87 -0.31
N VAL A 76 -14.98 9.12 0.34
CA VAL A 76 -13.89 9.95 -0.20
C VAL A 76 -12.58 9.18 -0.38
N ALA A 77 -12.42 8.04 0.27
CA ALA A 77 -11.29 7.14 0.03
C ALA A 77 -11.63 5.69 0.36
N LYS A 78 -10.90 4.75 -0.25
CA LYS A 78 -10.94 3.33 0.11
C LYS A 78 -9.58 2.67 -0.03
N SER A 79 -9.36 1.58 0.72
CA SER A 79 -8.22 0.68 0.55
C SER A 79 -8.68 -0.78 0.56
N ILE A 80 -8.23 -1.56 -0.42
CA ILE A 80 -8.57 -2.97 -0.58
C ILE A 80 -7.51 -3.80 0.14
N ILE A 81 -7.93 -4.58 1.12
CA ILE A 81 -7.06 -5.43 1.95
C ILE A 81 -7.37 -6.89 1.63
N LEU A 82 -6.35 -7.61 1.17
CA LEU A 82 -6.38 -9.04 0.91
C LEU A 82 -5.58 -9.77 1.99
N HIS A 83 -6.16 -10.80 2.57
CA HIS A 83 -5.48 -11.78 3.38
C HIS A 83 -5.40 -13.08 2.59
N PRO A 84 -4.23 -13.38 1.97
CA PRO A 84 -4.04 -14.60 1.23
C PRO A 84 -4.42 -15.84 2.04
N HIS A 85 -5.06 -16.79 1.36
CA HIS A 85 -5.47 -18.09 1.88
C HIS A 85 -5.29 -19.14 0.78
N GLU A 86 -5.17 -20.42 1.12
CA GLU A 86 -4.88 -21.51 0.17
C GLU A 86 -5.90 -21.62 -0.98
N SER A 87 -7.15 -21.23 -0.73
CA SER A 87 -8.24 -21.19 -1.71
C SER A 87 -8.18 -20.00 -2.66
N TYR A 88 -7.30 -19.02 -2.43
CA TYR A 88 -7.14 -17.83 -3.25
C TYR A 88 -5.69 -17.69 -3.71
N ALA A 89 -5.47 -17.82 -5.01
CA ALA A 89 -4.15 -17.75 -5.62
C ALA A 89 -3.61 -16.31 -5.64
N TYR A 90 -3.21 -15.78 -4.49
CA TYR A 90 -2.32 -14.62 -4.45
C TYR A 90 -0.90 -15.07 -4.83
N ARG A 91 -0.39 -14.53 -5.93
CA ARG A 91 0.99 -14.73 -6.35
C ARG A 91 1.71 -13.39 -6.27
N PRO A 92 2.52 -13.16 -5.23
CA PRO A 92 3.31 -11.94 -5.17
C PRO A 92 4.30 -11.91 -6.35
N LEU A 93 4.72 -10.71 -6.71
CA LEU A 93 5.77 -10.50 -7.71
C LEU A 93 7.01 -11.34 -7.39
N GLU A 94 7.70 -11.82 -8.43
CA GLU A 94 8.96 -12.54 -8.28
C GLU A 94 9.96 -11.73 -7.44
N GLY A 95 10.73 -12.43 -6.59
CA GLY A 95 11.66 -11.81 -5.65
C GLY A 95 11.02 -11.21 -4.40
N THR A 96 9.68 -11.21 -4.26
CA THR A 96 9.03 -10.81 -3.02
C THR A 96 9.42 -11.74 -1.86
N PRO A 97 9.95 -11.23 -0.75
CA PRO A 97 10.28 -12.07 0.40
C PRO A 97 9.03 -12.73 1.00
N LEU A 98 8.97 -14.05 0.91
CA LEU A 98 7.91 -14.82 1.55
C LEU A 98 8.25 -15.10 3.01
N PRO A 99 7.30 -14.93 3.94
CA PRO A 99 7.53 -15.25 5.34
C PRO A 99 7.67 -16.76 5.55
N PRO A 100 8.48 -17.21 6.52
CA PRO A 100 8.61 -18.64 6.86
C PRO A 100 7.30 -19.30 7.26
N GLN A 101 6.38 -18.53 7.84
CA GLN A 101 5.04 -18.98 8.25
C GLN A 101 4.07 -19.13 7.07
N GLY A 102 4.51 -18.81 5.84
CA GLY A 102 3.69 -18.84 4.65
C GLY A 102 2.68 -17.69 4.56
N LEU A 103 1.89 -17.72 3.48
CA LEU A 103 0.96 -16.66 3.11
C LEU A 103 -0.15 -16.41 4.14
N SER A 104 -0.43 -17.36 5.04
CA SER A 104 -1.38 -17.18 6.14
C SER A 104 -0.93 -16.11 7.16
N SER A 105 0.34 -15.72 7.16
CA SER A 105 0.85 -14.62 8.01
C SER A 105 0.88 -13.26 7.30
N VAL A 106 0.46 -13.20 6.03
CA VAL A 106 0.53 -12.02 5.17
C VAL A 106 -0.78 -11.25 5.14
N SER A 107 -0.70 -9.93 5.13
CA SER A 107 -1.76 -9.02 4.72
C SER A 107 -1.24 -8.17 3.56
N VAL A 108 -2.06 -7.98 2.53
CA VAL A 108 -1.71 -7.27 1.31
C VAL A 108 -2.65 -6.07 1.13
N MET A 109 -2.11 -4.88 0.89
CA MET A 109 -2.90 -3.75 0.42
C MET A 109 -2.85 -3.70 -1.11
N GLN A 110 -3.92 -4.12 -1.77
CA GLN A 110 -3.99 -4.28 -3.23
C GLN A 110 -4.32 -2.99 -3.99
N GLY A 111 -4.65 -1.93 -3.28
CA GLY A 111 -4.90 -0.63 -3.90
C GLY A 111 -5.64 0.32 -2.99
N THR A 112 -5.36 1.60 -3.18
CA THR A 112 -6.01 2.71 -2.48
C THR A 112 -6.53 3.72 -3.48
N SER A 113 -7.73 4.23 -3.26
CA SER A 113 -8.35 5.29 -4.05
C SER A 113 -8.64 6.46 -3.14
N VAL A 114 -8.21 7.66 -3.52
CA VAL A 114 -8.52 8.90 -2.79
C VAL A 114 -9.11 9.90 -3.77
N HIS A 115 -10.30 10.37 -3.46
CA HIS A 115 -11.01 11.37 -4.24
C HIS A 115 -10.12 12.63 -4.41
N PRO A 116 -9.95 13.17 -5.63
CA PRO A 116 -9.06 14.28 -5.93
C PRO A 116 -9.18 15.48 -4.99
N GLU A 117 -10.41 15.92 -4.69
CA GLU A 117 -10.69 17.05 -3.78
C GLU A 117 -10.18 16.85 -2.33
N TYR A 118 -9.93 15.61 -1.93
CA TYR A 118 -9.51 15.26 -0.57
C TYR A 118 -8.03 14.83 -0.51
N ARG A 119 -7.32 14.83 -1.65
CA ARG A 119 -5.88 14.57 -1.69
C ARG A 119 -5.11 15.62 -0.88
N GLY A 120 -3.90 15.27 -0.46
CA GLY A 120 -3.06 16.14 0.35
C GLY A 120 -3.49 16.28 1.83
N ASN A 121 -4.57 15.64 2.26
CA ASN A 121 -5.01 15.61 3.67
C ASN A 121 -4.45 14.43 4.49
N GLY A 122 -3.48 13.68 3.94
CA GLY A 122 -2.89 12.51 4.62
C GLY A 122 -3.79 11.26 4.66
N LEU A 123 -4.90 11.25 3.90
CA LEU A 123 -5.86 10.15 3.90
C LEU A 123 -5.21 8.79 3.61
N MET A 124 -4.31 8.69 2.63
CA MET A 124 -3.64 7.42 2.35
C MET A 124 -2.79 6.92 3.53
N GLN A 125 -2.07 7.80 4.23
CA GLN A 125 -1.32 7.43 5.44
C GLN A 125 -2.25 6.93 6.55
N ILE A 126 -3.38 7.62 6.75
CA ILE A 126 -4.43 7.20 7.68
C ILE A 126 -4.93 5.79 7.33
N MET A 127 -5.15 5.50 6.04
CA MET A 127 -5.58 4.18 5.57
C MET A 127 -4.50 3.10 5.76
N VAL A 128 -3.22 3.43 5.52
CA VAL A 128 -2.09 2.52 5.77
C VAL A 128 -1.99 2.19 7.26
N LYS A 129 -2.18 3.15 8.17
CA LYS A 129 -2.25 2.87 9.62
C LYS A 129 -3.44 1.98 9.97
N ALA A 130 -4.61 2.24 9.40
CA ALA A 130 -5.80 1.42 9.61
C ALA A 130 -5.59 -0.02 9.12
N TRP A 131 -4.92 -0.21 7.98
CA TRP A 131 -4.51 -1.52 7.48
C TRP A 131 -3.53 -2.23 8.42
N GLN A 132 -2.50 -1.54 8.91
CA GLN A 132 -1.55 -2.12 9.88
C GLN A 132 -2.26 -2.63 11.14
N LYS A 133 -3.26 -1.88 11.63
CA LYS A 133 -4.11 -2.31 12.73
C LYS A 133 -5.00 -3.49 12.34
N HIS A 134 -5.64 -3.45 11.18
CA HIS A 134 -6.47 -4.55 10.70
C HIS A 134 -5.68 -5.86 10.58
N ALA A 135 -4.46 -5.80 10.03
CA ALA A 135 -3.53 -6.93 9.97
C ALA A 135 -3.19 -7.44 11.38
N ALA A 136 -2.99 -6.55 12.35
CA ALA A 136 -2.78 -6.90 13.76
C ALA A 136 -3.93 -7.71 14.34
N ASP A 137 -5.14 -7.20 14.17
CA ASP A 137 -6.35 -7.81 14.71
C ASP A 137 -6.61 -9.21 14.08
N HIS A 138 -6.01 -9.49 12.93
CA HIS A 138 -6.09 -10.78 12.21
C HIS A 138 -4.81 -11.61 12.28
N ASN A 139 -3.88 -11.31 13.20
CA ASN A 139 -2.61 -12.03 13.37
C ASN A 139 -1.76 -12.15 12.08
N ARG A 140 -1.82 -11.13 11.23
CA ARG A 140 -0.98 -11.00 10.04
C ARG A 140 0.26 -10.18 10.39
N ASP A 141 1.40 -10.85 10.45
CA ASP A 141 2.67 -10.27 10.88
C ASP A 141 3.46 -9.64 9.74
N TYR A 142 3.11 -9.94 8.48
CA TYR A 142 3.82 -9.43 7.31
C TYR A 142 2.88 -8.62 6.43
N LEU A 143 3.31 -7.41 6.10
CA LEU A 143 2.56 -6.47 5.28
C LEU A 143 3.25 -6.33 3.94
N ILE A 144 2.47 -6.46 2.87
CA ILE A 144 2.93 -6.34 1.49
C ILE A 144 2.06 -5.31 0.76
N ALA A 145 2.69 -4.44 0.00
CA ALA A 145 2.02 -3.53 -0.91
C ALA A 145 2.71 -3.59 -2.27
N GLU A 146 1.93 -3.84 -3.31
CA GLU A 146 2.37 -3.70 -4.70
C GLU A 146 2.10 -2.25 -5.12
N ILE A 147 3.16 -1.56 -5.52
CA ILE A 147 3.14 -0.13 -5.77
C ILE A 147 3.68 0.10 -7.17
N GLU A 148 2.91 0.73 -8.04
CA GLU A 148 3.46 1.17 -9.32
C GLU A 148 4.63 2.12 -9.05
N THR A 149 5.83 1.81 -9.58
CA THR A 149 7.08 2.43 -9.14
C THR A 149 7.15 3.92 -9.45
N ARG A 150 6.54 4.38 -10.54
CA ARG A 150 6.45 5.81 -10.91
C ARG A 150 5.47 6.59 -10.02
N ASN A 151 4.60 5.91 -9.27
CA ASN A 151 3.70 6.54 -8.32
C ASN A 151 4.42 6.94 -7.01
N VAL A 152 5.25 7.99 -7.11
CA VAL A 152 6.05 8.55 -6.02
C VAL A 152 5.24 8.96 -4.79
N TYR A 153 3.98 9.36 -4.97
CA TYR A 153 3.09 9.68 -3.86
C TYR A 153 2.71 8.43 -3.06
N SER A 154 2.34 7.34 -3.74
CA SER A 154 2.06 6.06 -3.08
C SER A 154 3.29 5.50 -2.39
N LEU A 155 4.45 5.51 -3.07
CA LEU A 155 5.73 5.12 -2.48
C LEU A 155 6.00 5.89 -1.17
N LYS A 156 5.92 7.24 -1.21
CA LYS A 156 6.10 8.06 -0.03
C LYS A 156 5.15 7.67 1.11
N ASN A 157 3.86 7.49 0.82
CA ASN A 157 2.88 7.14 1.86
C ASN A 157 3.19 5.80 2.54
N PHE A 158 3.66 4.79 1.81
CA PHE A 158 4.04 3.51 2.42
C PHE A 158 5.37 3.59 3.19
N LEU A 159 6.37 4.29 2.63
CA LEU A 159 7.69 4.47 3.26
C LEU A 159 7.61 5.30 4.54
N ASP A 160 6.84 6.39 4.54
CA ASP A 160 6.59 7.22 5.74
C ASP A 160 5.92 6.41 6.87
N GLU A 161 5.18 5.36 6.52
CA GLU A 161 4.52 4.44 7.47
C GLU A 161 5.38 3.20 7.81
N GLY A 162 6.65 3.22 7.41
CA GLY A 162 7.68 2.27 7.82
C GLY A 162 7.69 0.96 7.04
N LEU A 163 7.10 0.93 5.83
CA LEU A 163 7.43 -0.13 4.86
C LEU A 163 8.79 0.17 4.24
N SER A 164 9.43 -0.84 3.67
CA SER A 164 10.63 -0.68 2.86
C SER A 164 10.45 -1.31 1.49
N ILE A 165 11.06 -0.74 0.45
CA ILE A 165 11.12 -1.39 -0.86
C ILE A 165 12.15 -2.51 -0.79
N VAL A 166 11.70 -3.73 -1.07
CA VAL A 166 12.50 -4.97 -0.96
C VAL A 166 12.50 -5.83 -2.22
N SER A 167 11.77 -5.41 -3.26
CA SER A 167 11.81 -6.00 -4.59
C SER A 167 11.23 -5.00 -5.58
N ALA A 168 11.58 -5.13 -6.86
CA ALA A 168 10.94 -4.45 -7.96
C ALA A 168 11.00 -5.31 -9.22
N GLY A 169 10.08 -5.07 -10.15
CA GLY A 169 9.97 -5.80 -11.41
C GLY A 169 8.83 -5.26 -12.25
N TYR A 170 8.27 -6.12 -13.10
CA TYR A 170 7.17 -5.77 -13.98
C TYR A 170 5.96 -6.64 -13.68
N ASP A 171 4.78 -6.03 -13.58
CA ASP A 171 3.53 -6.77 -13.41
C ASP A 171 3.29 -7.66 -14.64
N PRO A 172 3.01 -8.96 -14.48
CA PRO A 172 2.86 -9.88 -15.61
C PRO A 172 1.57 -9.65 -16.43
N LEU A 173 0.59 -8.89 -15.92
CA LEU A 173 -0.68 -8.63 -16.60
C LEU A 173 -0.59 -7.44 -17.56
N ASP A 174 0.08 -6.35 -17.16
CA ASP A 174 0.13 -5.10 -17.93
C ASP A 174 1.54 -4.56 -18.18
N ASN A 175 2.57 -5.25 -17.70
CA ASN A 175 3.98 -4.88 -17.80
C ASN A 175 4.31 -3.51 -17.16
N ALA A 176 3.49 -3.04 -16.22
CA ALA A 176 3.78 -1.85 -15.44
C ALA A 176 4.95 -2.12 -14.48
N PRO A 177 5.88 -1.15 -14.28
CA PRO A 177 6.92 -1.30 -13.29
C PRO A 177 6.33 -1.24 -11.88
N VAL A 178 6.62 -2.25 -11.06
CA VAL A 178 6.09 -2.40 -9.70
C VAL A 178 7.23 -2.54 -8.70
N SER A 179 7.09 -1.87 -7.57
CA SER A 179 7.92 -2.00 -6.38
C SER A 179 7.11 -2.65 -5.26
N ILE A 180 7.79 -3.49 -4.49
CA ILE A 180 7.20 -4.23 -3.37
C ILE A 180 7.57 -3.55 -2.07
N GLY A 181 6.60 -2.87 -1.47
CA GLY A 181 6.66 -2.38 -0.11
C GLY A 181 6.45 -3.55 0.87
N TYR A 182 7.34 -3.68 1.84
CA TYR A 182 7.32 -4.76 2.81
C TYR A 182 7.57 -4.26 4.23
N LYS A 183 6.81 -4.79 5.20
CA LYS A 183 7.04 -4.57 6.63
C LYS A 183 6.73 -5.83 7.42
N LYS A 184 7.71 -6.29 8.20
CA LYS A 184 7.46 -7.24 9.28
C LYS A 184 7.02 -6.47 10.52
N ARG A 185 5.81 -6.75 11.01
CA ARG A 185 5.30 -6.19 12.26
C ARG A 185 6.02 -6.86 13.43
N SER A 186 6.50 -6.07 14.38
CA SER A 186 7.00 -6.59 15.66
C SER A 186 5.86 -6.63 16.68
N LYS A 187 5.72 -7.75 17.40
CA LYS A 187 4.75 -7.86 18.51
C LYS A 187 5.12 -6.96 19.71
N PHE A 188 6.39 -6.57 19.79
CA PHE A 188 6.86 -5.56 20.71
C PHE A 188 6.87 -4.22 19.98
N ALA A 189 6.05 -3.28 20.43
CA ALA A 189 6.13 -1.89 20.03
C ALA A 189 7.42 -1.29 20.62
N VAL A 190 8.56 -1.64 20.04
CA VAL A 190 9.73 -0.79 20.21
C VAL A 190 9.46 0.40 19.29
N ALA A 191 9.08 1.51 19.90
CA ALA A 191 9.08 2.82 19.25
C ALA A 191 10.52 3.17 18.93
N THR A 192 11.06 2.52 17.91
CA THR A 192 12.33 2.88 17.35
C THR A 192 12.00 3.42 15.97
N HIS A 193 12.07 4.74 15.85
CA HIS A 193 12.98 5.28 14.85
C HIS A 193 14.29 4.53 15.04
N LEU A 194 14.42 3.33 14.46
CA LEU A 194 15.71 2.68 14.39
C LEU A 194 16.49 3.62 13.51
N ASN A 195 17.31 4.47 14.14
CA ASN A 195 18.57 4.88 13.54
C ASN A 195 19.34 3.58 13.35
N ILE A 196 18.96 2.79 12.35
CA ILE A 196 19.80 1.74 11.82
C ILE A 196 21.03 2.52 11.38
N PRO A 197 22.21 2.30 11.98
CA PRO A 197 23.43 2.91 11.47
C PRO A 197 23.55 2.46 10.02
N THR A 198 23.35 3.39 9.08
CA THR A 198 23.47 3.10 7.66
C THR A 198 24.92 3.37 7.28
N SER A 199 25.61 2.37 6.75
CA SER A 199 26.99 2.54 6.30
C SER A 199 27.06 3.16 4.91
N ASP A 200 26.02 2.98 4.09
CA ASP A 200 25.91 3.48 2.73
C ASP A 200 24.47 3.91 2.40
N GLU A 201 24.33 5.10 1.81
CA GLU A 201 23.07 5.64 1.29
C GLU A 201 23.19 5.92 -0.21
N ILE A 202 22.20 5.46 -0.98
CA ILE A 202 22.14 5.64 -2.44
C ILE A 202 20.75 6.14 -2.82
N TRP A 203 20.67 7.22 -3.59
CA TRP A 203 19.43 7.64 -4.23
C TRP A 203 19.32 6.99 -5.61
N CYS A 204 18.17 6.40 -5.90
CA CYS A 204 17.88 5.74 -7.17
C CYS A 204 16.61 6.33 -7.79
N ASP A 205 16.64 6.59 -9.09
CA ASP A 205 15.46 6.96 -9.86
C ASP A 205 14.41 5.85 -9.78
N VAL A 206 13.15 6.22 -9.61
CA VAL A 206 12.03 5.27 -9.55
C VAL A 206 11.79 4.57 -10.89
N GLN A 207 12.25 5.12 -12.00
CA GLN A 207 12.10 4.51 -13.32
C GLN A 207 13.21 3.48 -13.63
N ASP A 208 14.31 3.49 -12.87
CA ASP A 208 15.43 2.57 -13.08
C ASP A 208 15.22 1.25 -12.33
N VAL A 209 14.28 0.44 -12.84
CA VAL A 209 13.90 -0.85 -12.23
C VAL A 209 15.10 -1.79 -12.12
N GLU A 210 15.99 -1.80 -13.12
CA GLU A 210 17.20 -2.64 -13.10
C GLU A 210 18.13 -2.23 -11.95
N ARG A 211 18.37 -0.92 -11.78
CA ARG A 211 19.18 -0.44 -10.66
C ARG A 211 18.55 -0.74 -9.32
N ILE A 212 17.22 -0.63 -9.19
CA ILE A 212 16.52 -1.01 -7.97
C ILE A 212 16.75 -2.50 -7.67
N GLN A 213 16.61 -3.38 -8.68
CA GLN A 213 16.86 -4.82 -8.54
C GLN A 213 18.30 -5.11 -8.10
N GLN A 214 19.29 -4.45 -8.70
CA GLN A 214 20.70 -4.58 -8.32
C GLN A 214 20.94 -4.16 -6.86
N LEU A 215 20.36 -3.03 -6.43
CA LEU A 215 20.48 -2.54 -5.05
C LEU A 215 19.86 -3.52 -4.05
N VAL A 216 18.64 -3.98 -4.33
CA VAL A 216 17.93 -4.97 -3.50
C VAL A 216 18.74 -6.27 -3.40
N ALA A 217 19.26 -6.78 -4.52
CA ALA A 217 20.09 -7.99 -4.55
C ALA A 217 21.39 -7.82 -3.73
N ALA A 218 21.93 -6.60 -3.66
CA ALA A 218 23.09 -6.26 -2.84
C ALA A 218 22.76 -6.03 -1.35
N GLY A 219 21.49 -6.23 -0.95
CA GLY A 219 21.02 -6.12 0.44
C GLY A 219 20.51 -4.73 0.84
N TYR A 220 20.38 -3.79 -0.10
CA TYR A 220 19.81 -2.49 0.19
C TYR A 220 18.29 -2.55 0.30
N LYS A 221 17.72 -1.62 1.07
CA LYS A 221 16.27 -1.42 1.22
C LYS A 221 15.89 0.03 0.97
N GLY A 222 14.85 0.26 0.18
CA GLY A 222 14.31 1.60 -0.04
C GLY A 222 13.53 2.06 1.20
N ILE A 223 13.89 3.20 1.79
CA ILE A 223 13.34 3.67 3.08
C ILE A 223 12.71 5.06 3.04
N SER A 224 12.95 5.85 1.99
CA SER A 224 12.40 7.20 1.86
C SER A 224 12.24 7.57 0.38
N CYS A 225 11.28 8.43 0.06
CA CYS A 225 11.04 8.89 -1.31
C CYS A 225 11.06 10.42 -1.36
N ASP A 226 11.84 10.96 -2.31
CA ASP A 226 11.78 12.35 -2.73
C ASP A 226 10.88 12.45 -3.96
N ILE A 227 9.68 13.02 -3.75
CA ILE A 227 8.67 13.21 -4.79
C ILE A 227 9.18 14.14 -5.89
N LYS A 228 9.93 15.20 -5.55
CA LYS A 228 10.37 16.20 -6.53
C LYS A 228 11.45 15.65 -7.42
N ALA A 229 12.38 14.89 -6.84
CA ALA A 229 13.46 14.26 -7.59
C ALA A 229 13.00 13.00 -8.33
N GLY A 230 11.86 12.40 -7.94
CA GLY A 230 11.44 11.10 -8.49
C GLY A 230 12.38 9.98 -8.05
N GLN A 231 12.88 10.04 -6.82
CA GLN A 231 13.90 9.13 -6.33
C GLN A 231 13.53 8.46 -5.01
N VAL A 232 14.02 7.25 -4.80
CA VAL A 232 13.95 6.54 -3.52
C VAL A 232 15.36 6.40 -2.95
N LYS A 233 15.48 6.69 -1.65
CA LYS A 233 16.71 6.46 -0.88
C LYS A 233 16.78 5.01 -0.44
N TYR A 234 17.81 4.33 -0.90
CA TYR A 234 18.18 2.97 -0.53
C TYR A 234 19.31 3.00 0.49
N VAL A 235 19.19 2.17 1.52
CA VAL A 235 20.21 2.02 2.55
C VAL A 235 20.51 0.55 2.77
N LYS A 236 21.79 0.24 3.05
CA LYS A 236 22.18 -1.10 3.46
C LYS A 236 22.12 -1.18 5.00
N PRO A 237 21.29 -2.07 5.58
CA PRO A 237 21.32 -2.28 7.02
C PRO A 237 22.73 -2.73 7.43
N ALA A 238 23.30 -2.15 8.48
CA ALA A 238 24.54 -2.66 9.06
C ALA A 238 24.34 -4.13 9.47
N ASP A 239 25.35 -4.97 9.22
CA ASP A 239 25.38 -6.33 9.75
C ASP A 239 25.37 -6.22 11.29
N ILE A 240 24.33 -6.79 11.92
CA ILE A 240 24.20 -6.90 13.39
C ILE A 240 24.59 -8.31 13.80
#